data_AF-A0A238UCF2-F1
#
_entry.id   AF-A0A238UCF2-F1
#
_cell.length_a   1.000
_cell.length_b   1.000
_cell.length_c   1.000
_cell.angle_alpha   90.00
_cell.angle_beta   90.00
_cell.angle_gamma   90.00
#
_symmetry.space_group_name_H-M   'P 1'
#
loop_
_entity.id
_entity.type
_entity.pdbx_description
1 polymer ?
#
loop_
_entity_poly.entity_id
_entity_poly.type
_entity_poly.pdbx_seq_one_letter_code
_entity_poly.pdbx_strand_id
1 'polypeptide(L)'
;MKIFFLSVFLFALSCGAPKGDTNKTESNSEKETHEVAPPSVDKKEIEVNLYNRQLVLVLNDPKREDKTKEFLKNSGVQWKKKVFDNGTSKIAVVEIPNDKYDFWLNALGNSSEFKTVKVNAENVVEDLIKKEENTLLSMRKTGCFGDCPTYDITIDKQGIVSYNGKQYVLQKGKKEFQLTEKELETINNKLNKKKFSSFNDVYDNPKIMDLASTHILHDGKQVTIRLWNDDVPDELIDLHEYIEGILLKKKFFE
;
A
#
# COMPACT_ATOMS: atom_id res chain seq x y z
N MET A 1 -18.81 42.43 18.96
CA MET A 1 -18.22 43.03 20.19
C MET A 1 -18.18 41.96 21.28
N LYS A 2 -17.11 41.90 22.08
CA LYS A 2 -16.64 40.83 23.03
C LYS A 2 -15.72 39.80 22.33
N ILE A 3 -14.37 39.86 22.35
CA ILE A 3 -13.31 40.05 23.37
C ILE A 3 -13.10 38.82 24.29
N PHE A 4 -11.97 38.13 24.02
CA PHE A 4 -10.97 37.47 24.88
C PHE A 4 -11.38 36.87 26.24
N PHE A 5 -10.87 35.68 26.58
CA PHE A 5 -9.62 35.59 27.37
C PHE A 5 -9.04 34.16 27.45
N LEU A 6 -7.72 34.15 27.35
CA LEU A 6 -6.74 33.07 27.45
C LEU A 6 -6.58 32.65 28.92
N SER A 7 -6.54 31.35 29.23
CA SER A 7 -6.19 30.84 30.57
C SER A 7 -4.81 30.20 30.52
N VAL A 8 -3.85 30.87 31.17
CA VAL A 8 -2.52 30.36 31.52
C VAL A 8 -2.58 29.95 32.99
N PHE A 9 -2.30 28.69 33.29
CA PHE A 9 -2.13 28.22 34.67
C PHE A 9 -0.64 27.91 34.91
N LEU A 10 0.02 28.82 35.65
CA LEU A 10 1.31 28.62 36.29
C LEU A 10 1.04 28.23 37.74
N PHE A 11 1.44 27.02 38.16
CA PHE A 11 1.46 26.65 39.57
C PHE A 11 2.87 26.85 40.13
N ALA A 12 2.94 27.70 41.15
CA ALA A 12 4.13 28.06 41.90
C ALA A 12 4.56 26.95 42.88
N LEU A 13 5.86 26.90 43.07
CA LEU A 13 6.61 26.15 44.08
C LEU A 13 6.15 26.50 45.50
N SER A 14 6.07 25.49 46.37
CA SER A 14 6.06 25.68 47.82
C SER A 14 7.09 24.74 48.46
N CYS A 15 8.12 25.35 49.04
CA CYS A 15 9.13 24.70 49.88
C CYS A 15 8.57 24.50 51.30
N GLY A 16 8.88 23.35 51.89
CA GLY A 16 8.75 23.12 53.32
C GLY A 16 9.62 21.94 53.75
N ALA A 17 10.75 22.23 54.41
CA ALA A 17 11.60 21.26 55.08
C ALA A 17 11.57 21.51 56.60
N PRO A 18 11.72 20.45 57.41
CA PRO A 18 12.56 20.54 58.60
C PRO A 18 13.59 19.41 58.71
N LYS A 19 14.63 19.69 59.51
CA LYS A 19 15.91 18.97 59.71
C LYS A 19 15.88 17.97 60.88
N GLY A 20 16.89 17.07 60.88
CA GLY A 20 17.40 16.27 62.01
C GLY A 20 17.30 14.76 61.71
N ASP A 21 18.35 13.92 61.72
CA ASP A 21 19.64 13.98 62.41
C ASP A 21 20.76 13.26 61.65
N THR A 22 21.97 13.69 61.97
CA THR A 22 23.28 13.22 61.52
C THR A 22 23.67 11.90 62.18
N ASN A 23 24.23 10.97 61.40
CA ASN A 23 25.41 10.22 61.85
C ASN A 23 26.24 9.77 60.64
N LYS A 24 27.50 10.22 60.62
CA LYS A 24 28.56 9.76 59.71
C LYS A 24 29.21 8.53 60.31
N THR A 25 29.59 7.57 59.46
CA THR A 25 30.87 6.86 59.59
C THR A 25 31.28 6.41 58.18
N GLU A 26 32.42 6.93 57.71
CA GLU A 26 33.16 6.42 56.55
C GLU A 26 34.02 5.23 57.01
N SER A 27 34.11 4.19 56.18
CA SER A 27 35.35 3.41 56.00
C SER A 27 35.27 2.60 54.71
N ASN A 28 36.26 2.81 53.84
CA ASN A 28 36.61 2.00 52.67
C ASN A 28 36.81 0.51 53.02
N SER A 29 36.44 -0.41 52.12
CA SER A 29 37.37 -1.41 51.56
C SER A 29 36.79 -2.12 50.33
N GLU A 30 37.64 -2.18 49.30
CA GLU A 30 37.84 -3.26 48.32
C GLU A 30 36.81 -3.67 47.26
N LYS A 31 37.32 -3.56 46.02
CA LYS A 31 36.92 -4.17 44.74
C LYS A 31 36.38 -5.61 44.86
N GLU A 32 35.25 -5.85 44.21
CA GLU A 32 35.07 -7.01 43.33
C GLU A 32 34.43 -6.55 42.02
N THR A 33 35.16 -6.75 40.93
CA THR A 33 34.69 -6.54 39.56
C THR A 33 33.99 -7.82 39.13
N HIS A 34 32.66 -7.86 39.23
CA HIS A 34 31.88 -8.87 38.53
C HIS A 34 31.74 -8.42 37.07
N GLU A 35 32.57 -8.98 36.21
CA GLU A 35 32.31 -9.06 34.77
C GLU A 35 30.99 -9.82 34.58
N VAL A 36 29.88 -9.07 34.50
CA VAL A 36 28.62 -9.61 34.00
C VAL A 36 28.81 -9.77 32.49
N ALA A 37 29.04 -11.00 32.05
CA ALA A 37 29.01 -11.34 30.63
C ALA A 37 27.69 -10.80 30.03
N PRO A 38 27.73 -10.10 28.88
CA PRO A 38 26.52 -9.60 28.26
C PRO A 38 25.58 -10.77 27.97
N PRO A 39 24.27 -10.64 28.22
CA PRO A 39 23.33 -11.74 28.01
C PRO A 39 23.40 -12.17 26.55
N SER A 40 23.65 -13.46 26.31
CA SER A 40 23.62 -14.07 24.99
C SER A 40 22.19 -14.03 24.48
N VAL A 41 21.85 -12.99 23.73
CA VAL A 41 20.55 -12.85 23.08
C VAL A 41 20.39 -14.02 22.11
N ASP A 42 19.34 -14.82 22.33
CA ASP A 42 19.13 -16.07 21.61
C ASP A 42 18.80 -15.77 20.15
N LYS A 43 19.55 -16.33 19.18
CA LYS A 43 19.39 -16.03 17.75
C LYS A 43 17.96 -16.26 17.25
N LYS A 44 17.27 -17.22 17.85
CA LYS A 44 15.88 -17.57 17.53
C LYS A 44 14.90 -16.50 17.97
N GLU A 45 15.14 -15.85 19.12
CA GLU A 45 14.34 -14.73 19.61
C GLU A 45 14.58 -13.46 18.79
N ILE A 46 15.84 -13.25 18.36
CA ILE A 46 16.21 -12.18 17.42
C ILE A 46 15.51 -12.37 16.07
N GLU A 47 15.54 -13.57 15.48
CA GLU A 47 14.89 -13.87 14.20
C GLU A 47 13.36 -13.71 14.26
N VAL A 48 12.71 -14.20 15.31
CA VAL A 48 11.26 -14.05 15.51
C VAL A 48 10.88 -12.57 15.67
N ASN A 49 11.68 -11.79 16.40
CA ASN A 49 11.50 -10.35 16.55
C ASN A 49 11.74 -9.61 15.22
N LEU A 50 12.70 -10.05 14.39
CA LEU A 50 12.97 -9.49 13.05
C LEU A 50 11.87 -9.78 12.03
N TYR A 51 11.28 -10.99 12.03
CA TYR A 51 10.11 -11.30 11.19
C TYR A 51 8.90 -10.42 11.56
N ASN A 52 8.70 -10.16 12.86
CA ASN A 52 7.67 -9.24 13.34
C ASN A 52 7.89 -7.78 12.96
N ARG A 53 9.00 -7.43 12.32
CA ARG A 53 9.29 -6.06 11.85
C ARG A 53 9.23 -5.91 10.35
N GLN A 54 9.02 -7.00 9.62
CA GLN A 54 9.05 -6.97 8.17
C GLN A 54 7.63 -7.00 7.61
N LEU A 55 7.39 -6.15 6.63
CA LEU A 55 6.15 -6.14 5.87
C LEU A 55 6.44 -6.51 4.42
N VAL A 56 5.53 -7.30 3.84
CA VAL A 56 5.48 -7.61 2.42
C VAL A 56 4.46 -6.66 1.77
N LEU A 57 4.93 -5.89 0.81
CA LEU A 57 4.17 -4.86 0.11
C LEU A 57 3.99 -5.26 -1.35
N VAL A 58 2.76 -5.25 -1.83
CA VAL A 58 2.45 -5.30 -3.27
C VAL A 58 2.17 -3.87 -3.71
N LEU A 59 2.97 -3.34 -4.64
CA LEU A 59 2.81 -1.98 -5.14
C LEU A 59 1.46 -1.84 -5.86
N ASN A 60 0.77 -0.72 -5.65
CA ASN A 60 -0.46 -0.41 -6.39
C ASN A 60 -0.17 0.15 -7.79
N ASP A 61 1.02 0.71 -8.01
CA ASP A 61 1.51 1.17 -9.31
C ASP A 61 2.95 0.67 -9.55
N PRO A 62 3.13 -0.42 -10.32
CA PRO A 62 4.46 -0.94 -10.64
C PRO A 62 5.41 0.08 -11.27
N LYS A 63 4.89 1.07 -12.00
CA LYS A 63 5.68 2.14 -12.63
C LYS A 63 6.16 3.23 -11.65
N ARG A 64 5.65 3.27 -10.41
CA ARG A 64 6.03 4.28 -9.40
C ARG A 64 7.03 3.80 -8.34
N GLU A 65 7.71 2.67 -8.56
CA GLU A 65 8.66 2.07 -7.61
C GLU A 65 9.65 3.07 -6.99
N ASP A 66 10.27 3.94 -7.79
CA ASP A 66 11.26 4.90 -7.28
C ASP A 66 10.65 5.93 -6.34
N LYS A 67 9.46 6.46 -6.70
CA LYS A 67 8.70 7.37 -5.83
C LYS A 67 8.28 6.66 -4.54
N THR A 68 7.88 5.40 -4.62
CA THR A 68 7.53 4.58 -3.45
C THR A 68 8.74 4.37 -2.54
N LYS A 69 9.92 4.06 -3.09
CA LYS A 69 11.17 3.93 -2.31
C LYS A 69 11.54 5.24 -1.62
N GLU A 70 11.39 6.37 -2.30
CA GLU A 70 11.64 7.69 -1.71
C GLU A 70 10.68 7.99 -0.55
N PHE A 71 9.37 7.75 -0.74
CA PHE A 71 8.36 7.89 0.30
C PHE A 71 8.69 7.04 1.54
N LEU A 72 9.05 5.76 1.34
CA LEU A 72 9.40 4.84 2.42
C LEU A 72 10.68 5.29 3.14
N LYS A 73 11.71 5.72 2.38
CA LYS A 73 12.97 6.24 2.94
C LYS A 73 12.72 7.47 3.83
N ASN A 74 11.94 8.43 3.34
CA ASN A 74 11.61 9.65 4.09
C ASN A 74 10.74 9.36 5.33
N SER A 75 10.08 8.21 5.33
CA SER A 75 9.27 7.67 6.41
C SER A 75 10.06 6.84 7.43
N GLY A 76 11.38 6.65 7.22
CA GLY A 76 12.21 5.79 8.06
C GLY A 76 11.94 4.29 7.88
N VAL A 77 11.19 3.91 6.85
CA VAL A 77 10.93 2.51 6.46
C VAL A 77 12.02 2.07 5.49
N GLN A 78 12.73 0.98 5.81
CA GLN A 78 13.84 0.51 5.01
C GLN A 78 13.39 -0.48 3.93
N TRP A 79 13.71 -0.20 2.66
CA TRP A 79 13.54 -1.18 1.58
C TRP A 79 14.63 -2.25 1.68
N LYS A 80 14.25 -3.51 1.96
CA LYS A 80 15.22 -4.62 2.06
C LYS A 80 15.48 -5.26 0.72
N LYS A 81 14.43 -5.76 0.06
CA LYS A 81 14.56 -6.46 -1.22
C LYS A 81 13.26 -6.43 -2.01
N LYS A 82 13.39 -6.47 -3.33
CA LYS A 82 12.30 -6.82 -4.24
C LYS A 82 12.29 -8.34 -4.39
N VAL A 83 11.14 -8.97 -4.16
CA VAL A 83 10.99 -10.43 -4.20
C VAL A 83 10.22 -10.91 -5.43
N PHE A 84 9.55 -10.00 -6.14
CA PHE A 84 8.84 -10.29 -7.38
C PHE A 84 8.75 -9.07 -8.28
N ASP A 85 8.87 -9.30 -9.59
CA ASP A 85 8.64 -8.31 -10.65
C ASP A 85 8.29 -9.03 -11.95
N ASN A 86 7.10 -8.79 -12.49
CA ASN A 86 6.69 -9.29 -13.79
C ASN A 86 6.25 -8.17 -14.75
N GLY A 87 6.61 -6.91 -14.47
CA GLY A 87 6.17 -5.73 -15.20
C GLY A 87 4.77 -5.22 -14.82
N THR A 88 3.84 -6.11 -14.45
CA THR A 88 2.48 -5.76 -14.00
C THR A 88 2.27 -5.78 -12.49
N SER A 89 3.21 -6.36 -11.75
CA SER A 89 3.16 -6.42 -10.29
C SER A 89 4.57 -6.46 -9.75
N LYS A 90 4.77 -5.79 -8.60
CA LYS A 90 6.04 -5.73 -7.89
C LYS A 90 5.79 -5.95 -6.41
N ILE A 91 6.54 -6.88 -5.83
CA ILE A 91 6.44 -7.24 -4.41
C ILE A 91 7.78 -6.93 -3.74
N ALA A 92 7.70 -6.23 -2.61
CA ALA A 92 8.86 -5.81 -1.85
C ALA A 92 8.74 -6.23 -0.38
N VAL A 93 9.88 -6.55 0.22
CA VAL A 93 10.01 -6.69 1.67
C VAL A 93 10.64 -5.42 2.21
N VAL A 94 9.99 -4.83 3.20
CA VAL A 94 10.47 -3.66 3.93
C VAL A 94 10.65 -4.00 5.40
N GLU A 95 11.52 -3.26 6.07
CA GLU A 95 11.70 -3.34 7.52
C GLU A 95 11.24 -2.05 8.19
N ILE A 96 10.50 -2.23 9.28
CA ILE A 96 9.88 -1.17 10.06
C ILE A 96 10.69 -0.93 11.36
N PRO A 97 10.84 0.33 11.80
CA PRO A 97 11.36 0.66 13.12
C PRO A 97 10.47 0.11 14.25
N ASN A 98 11.08 -0.45 15.30
CA ASN A 98 10.38 -1.15 16.40
C ASN A 98 9.29 -0.31 17.08
N ASP A 99 9.55 0.97 17.30
CA ASP A 99 8.69 1.89 18.02
C ASP A 99 7.45 2.33 17.22
N LYS A 100 7.38 1.95 15.93
CA LYS A 100 6.35 2.43 14.99
C LYS A 100 5.69 1.32 14.19
N TYR A 101 5.82 0.06 14.62
CA TYR A 101 5.31 -1.07 13.84
C TYR A 101 3.81 -0.97 13.56
N ASP A 102 2.98 -0.87 14.60
CA ASP A 102 1.52 -0.81 14.45
C ASP A 102 1.07 0.43 13.67
N PHE A 103 1.76 1.57 13.90
CA PHE A 103 1.53 2.80 13.15
C PHE A 103 1.76 2.56 11.65
N TRP A 104 2.89 1.98 11.26
CA TRP A 104 3.21 1.75 9.85
C TRP A 104 2.37 0.65 9.21
N LEU A 105 2.05 -0.41 9.95
CA LEU A 105 1.14 -1.44 9.48
C LEU A 105 -0.21 -0.83 9.09
N ASN A 106 -0.75 0.07 9.93
CA ASN A 106 -1.98 0.80 9.63
C ASN A 106 -1.79 1.83 8.50
N ALA A 107 -0.76 2.68 8.59
CA ALA A 107 -0.53 3.77 7.64
C ALA A 107 -0.27 3.26 6.22
N LEU A 108 0.57 2.24 6.05
CA LEU A 108 0.84 1.63 4.74
C LEU A 108 -0.40 0.87 4.26
N GLY A 109 -1.08 0.14 5.16
CA GLY A 109 -2.30 -0.63 4.84
C GLY A 109 -3.47 0.24 4.36
N ASN A 110 -3.53 1.50 4.82
CA ASN A 110 -4.55 2.48 4.43
C ASN A 110 -4.08 3.44 3.33
N SER A 111 -2.83 3.32 2.86
CA SER A 111 -2.31 4.16 1.79
C SER A 111 -2.82 3.71 0.42
N SER A 112 -2.83 4.63 -0.56
CA SER A 112 -3.14 4.32 -1.96
C SER A 112 -1.93 3.77 -2.74
N GLU A 113 -0.75 3.75 -2.12
CA GLU A 113 0.52 3.34 -2.75
C GLU A 113 0.67 1.81 -2.80
N PHE A 114 -0.02 1.07 -1.93
CA PHE A 114 0.06 -0.39 -1.86
C PHE A 114 -1.29 -1.06 -2.11
N LYS A 115 -1.30 -2.03 -3.02
CA LYS A 115 -2.44 -2.92 -3.28
C LYS A 115 -2.65 -3.85 -2.09
N THR A 116 -1.57 -4.30 -1.46
CA THR A 116 -1.58 -5.20 -0.32
C THR A 116 -0.39 -4.93 0.60
N VAL A 117 -0.65 -4.98 1.91
CA VAL A 117 0.34 -4.91 2.97
C VAL A 117 0.09 -6.09 3.89
N LYS A 118 1.11 -6.91 4.13
CA LYS A 118 1.04 -8.09 5.00
C LYS A 118 2.27 -8.17 5.88
N VAL A 119 2.13 -8.75 7.06
CA VAL A 119 3.28 -9.16 7.88
C VAL A 119 4.07 -10.19 7.09
N ASN A 120 5.40 -10.08 7.09
CA ASN A 120 6.26 -11.11 6.53
C ASN A 120 6.22 -12.33 7.46
N ALA A 121 5.34 -13.27 7.17
CA ALA A 121 5.23 -14.55 7.85
C ALA A 121 5.50 -15.69 6.85
N GLU A 122 5.49 -16.93 7.35
CA GLU A 122 5.68 -18.12 6.52
C GLU A 122 4.69 -18.12 5.34
N ASN A 123 5.18 -18.47 4.15
CA ASN A 123 4.42 -18.58 2.89
C ASN A 123 3.78 -17.30 2.34
N VAL A 124 3.74 -16.19 3.08
CA VAL A 124 3.09 -14.93 2.64
C VAL A 124 3.64 -14.43 1.31
N VAL A 125 4.97 -14.48 1.13
CA VAL A 125 5.61 -14.04 -0.12
C VAL A 125 5.19 -14.96 -1.27
N GLU A 126 5.23 -16.28 -1.07
CA GLU A 126 4.89 -17.27 -2.09
C GLU A 126 3.41 -17.18 -2.49
N ASP A 127 2.52 -17.04 -1.51
CA ASP A 127 1.08 -16.87 -1.74
C ASP A 127 0.78 -15.60 -2.54
N LEU A 128 1.45 -14.49 -2.22
CA LEU A 128 1.31 -13.24 -2.96
C LEU A 128 1.86 -13.37 -4.39
N ILE A 129 3.02 -14.01 -4.58
CA ILE A 129 3.56 -14.28 -5.92
C ILE A 129 2.56 -15.09 -6.74
N LYS A 130 2.08 -16.21 -6.20
CA LYS A 130 1.10 -17.07 -6.87
C LYS A 130 -0.18 -16.32 -7.22
N LYS A 131 -0.66 -15.45 -6.33
CA LYS A 131 -1.83 -14.59 -6.60
C LYS A 131 -1.58 -13.61 -7.75
N GLU A 132 -0.44 -12.94 -7.76
CA GLU A 132 -0.10 -11.97 -8.80
C GLU A 132 0.18 -12.66 -10.14
N GLU A 133 0.77 -13.86 -10.16
CA GLU A 133 0.93 -14.69 -11.37
C GLU A 133 -0.41 -15.22 -11.92
N ASN A 134 -1.40 -15.42 -11.05
CA ASN A 134 -2.74 -15.84 -11.45
C ASN A 134 -3.62 -14.67 -11.95
N THR A 135 -3.16 -13.42 -11.83
CA THR A 135 -3.90 -12.26 -12.31
C THR A 135 -3.96 -12.28 -13.85
N LEU A 136 -5.18 -12.18 -14.40
CA LEU A 136 -5.41 -12.01 -15.83
C LEU A 136 -5.26 -10.53 -16.22
N LEU A 137 -5.91 -9.65 -15.46
CA LEU A 137 -5.98 -8.22 -15.74
C LEU A 137 -6.10 -7.45 -14.42
N SER A 138 -5.46 -6.30 -14.33
CA SER A 138 -5.79 -5.29 -13.32
C SER A 138 -6.13 -3.96 -13.98
N MET A 139 -7.12 -3.26 -13.43
CA MET A 139 -7.47 -1.92 -13.86
C MET A 139 -7.62 -1.01 -12.63
N ARG A 140 -7.13 0.21 -12.73
CA ARG A 140 -7.21 1.23 -11.67
C ARG A 140 -7.68 2.55 -12.23
N LYS A 141 -8.68 3.15 -11.58
CA LYS A 141 -9.22 4.48 -11.89
C LYS A 141 -8.83 5.48 -10.79
N THR A 142 -8.09 6.53 -11.14
CA THR A 142 -7.69 7.60 -10.22
C THR A 142 -8.74 8.70 -10.17
N GLY A 143 -8.64 9.57 -9.15
CA GLY A 143 -9.54 10.72 -9.02
C GLY A 143 -9.28 11.81 -10.05
N CYS A 144 -10.29 12.65 -10.23
CA CYS A 144 -10.25 13.95 -10.88
C CYS A 144 -10.56 15.04 -9.82
N PHE A 145 -10.69 16.30 -10.22
CA PHE A 145 -11.14 17.35 -9.29
C PHE A 145 -12.62 17.28 -8.89
N GLY A 146 -13.44 16.59 -9.69
CA GLY A 146 -14.85 16.33 -9.40
C GLY A 146 -15.09 14.95 -8.78
N ASP A 147 -16.34 14.50 -8.88
CA ASP A 147 -16.82 13.27 -8.24
C ASP A 147 -16.55 12.02 -9.10
N CYS A 148 -15.35 11.91 -9.69
CA CYS A 148 -15.01 10.74 -10.50
C CYS A 148 -14.86 9.50 -9.61
N PRO A 149 -15.54 8.37 -9.92
CA PRO A 149 -15.41 7.14 -9.15
C PRO A 149 -13.95 6.67 -9.18
N THR A 150 -13.42 6.34 -8.00
CA THR A 150 -12.07 5.82 -7.84
C THR A 150 -12.11 4.42 -7.27
N TYR A 151 -11.40 3.50 -7.93
CA TYR A 151 -11.39 2.10 -7.54
C TYR A 151 -10.19 1.36 -8.16
N ASP A 152 -9.86 0.22 -7.56
CA ASP A 152 -8.99 -0.79 -8.18
C ASP A 152 -9.81 -2.06 -8.44
N ILE A 153 -9.54 -2.74 -9.55
CA ILE A 153 -10.08 -4.06 -9.87
C ILE A 153 -8.93 -4.98 -10.31
N THR A 154 -9.00 -6.23 -9.86
CA THR A 154 -8.18 -7.34 -10.35
C THR A 154 -9.10 -8.47 -10.75
N ILE A 155 -8.89 -9.03 -11.94
CA ILE A 155 -9.58 -10.21 -12.44
C ILE A 155 -8.52 -11.29 -12.57
N ASP A 156 -8.75 -12.46 -11.96
CA ASP A 156 -7.85 -13.59 -12.11
C ASP A 156 -8.19 -14.46 -13.34
N LYS A 157 -7.34 -15.43 -13.64
CA LYS A 157 -7.51 -16.33 -14.79
C LYS A 157 -8.74 -17.24 -14.69
N GLN A 158 -9.39 -17.32 -13.54
CA GLN A 158 -10.63 -18.09 -13.32
C GLN A 158 -11.87 -17.18 -13.24
N GLY A 159 -11.70 -15.87 -13.40
CA GLY A 159 -12.79 -14.89 -13.39
C GLY A 159 -13.24 -14.44 -12.00
N ILE A 160 -12.47 -14.71 -10.95
CA ILE A 160 -12.70 -14.09 -9.65
C ILE A 160 -12.26 -12.63 -9.74
N VAL A 161 -13.18 -11.73 -9.38
CA VAL A 161 -12.97 -10.28 -9.41
C VAL A 161 -12.79 -9.77 -8.00
N SER A 162 -11.61 -9.24 -7.69
CA SER A 162 -11.37 -8.42 -6.50
C SER A 162 -11.55 -6.94 -6.84
N TYR A 163 -12.55 -6.29 -6.25
CA TYR A 163 -12.83 -4.86 -6.38
C TYR A 163 -12.50 -4.13 -5.08
N ASN A 164 -11.89 -2.95 -5.16
CA ASN A 164 -11.64 -2.06 -4.02
C ASN A 164 -12.10 -0.64 -4.33
N GLY A 165 -13.30 -0.29 -3.87
CA GLY A 165 -13.88 1.04 -4.06
C GLY A 165 -13.31 2.05 -3.06
N LYS A 166 -12.97 3.27 -3.52
CA LYS A 166 -12.30 4.29 -2.69
C LYS A 166 -13.21 5.50 -2.45
N GLN A 167 -13.38 6.36 -3.45
CA GLN A 167 -14.13 7.61 -3.39
C GLN A 167 -15.13 7.68 -4.54
N TYR A 168 -16.26 8.36 -4.31
CA TYR A 168 -17.34 8.57 -5.29
C TYR A 168 -17.87 7.27 -5.91
N VAL A 169 -17.97 6.23 -5.08
CA VAL A 169 -18.49 4.90 -5.44
C VAL A 169 -19.60 4.54 -4.47
N LEU A 170 -20.55 3.74 -4.92
CA LEU A 170 -21.64 3.22 -4.09
C LEU A 170 -21.14 2.17 -3.09
N GLN A 171 -20.15 1.37 -3.50
CA GLN A 171 -19.58 0.30 -2.68
C GLN A 171 -18.14 0.62 -2.33
N LYS A 172 -17.89 1.09 -1.09
CA LYS A 172 -16.52 1.33 -0.60
C LYS A 172 -15.88 0.06 -0.06
N GLY A 173 -14.55 0.01 -0.13
CA GLY A 173 -13.71 -1.07 0.37
C GLY A 173 -13.71 -2.30 -0.54
N LYS A 174 -13.17 -3.41 0.00
CA LYS A 174 -12.95 -4.65 -0.73
C LYS A 174 -14.26 -5.43 -0.91
N LYS A 175 -14.51 -5.85 -2.14
CA LYS A 175 -15.62 -6.73 -2.54
C LYS A 175 -15.08 -7.78 -3.51
N GLU A 176 -15.69 -8.95 -3.51
CA GLU A 176 -15.33 -10.03 -4.41
C GLU A 176 -16.58 -10.59 -5.08
N PHE A 177 -16.47 -10.95 -6.36
CA PHE A 177 -17.52 -11.66 -7.08
C PHE A 177 -16.93 -12.50 -8.21
N GLN A 178 -17.68 -13.51 -8.64
CA GLN A 178 -17.33 -14.36 -9.77
C GLN A 178 -17.95 -13.81 -11.06
N LEU A 179 -17.16 -13.74 -12.14
CA LEU A 179 -17.66 -13.53 -13.50
C LEU A 179 -18.42 -14.76 -13.98
N THR A 180 -19.46 -14.55 -14.77
CA THR A 180 -20.04 -15.61 -15.58
C THR A 180 -19.02 -16.08 -16.62
N GLU A 181 -19.15 -17.33 -17.07
CA GLU A 181 -18.29 -17.91 -18.11
C GLU A 181 -18.25 -17.02 -19.37
N LYS A 182 -19.41 -16.54 -19.81
CA LYS A 182 -19.53 -15.62 -20.95
C LYS A 182 -18.82 -14.29 -20.74
N GLU A 183 -18.86 -13.72 -19.53
CA GLU A 183 -18.14 -12.48 -19.22
C GLU A 183 -16.63 -12.69 -19.28
N LEU A 184 -16.14 -13.77 -18.68
CA LEU A 184 -14.72 -14.11 -18.70
C LEU A 184 -14.24 -14.40 -20.13
N GLU A 185 -15.00 -15.15 -20.91
CA GLU A 185 -14.70 -15.43 -22.32
C GLU A 185 -14.64 -14.13 -23.14
N THR A 186 -15.60 -13.22 -22.94
CA THR A 186 -15.62 -11.94 -23.65
C THR A 186 -14.40 -11.08 -23.31
N ILE A 187 -13.98 -11.04 -22.04
CA ILE A 187 -12.77 -10.33 -21.62
C ILE A 187 -11.52 -10.95 -22.26
N ASN A 188 -11.37 -12.28 -22.23
CA ASN A 188 -10.25 -12.96 -22.88
C ASN A 188 -10.22 -12.68 -24.39
N ASN A 189 -11.36 -12.72 -25.07
CA ASN A 189 -11.45 -12.42 -26.49
C ASN A 189 -11.00 -10.98 -26.78
N LYS A 190 -11.42 -9.99 -25.97
CA LYS A 190 -10.98 -8.59 -26.12
C LYS A 190 -9.48 -8.42 -25.87
N LEU A 191 -8.93 -9.07 -24.85
CA LEU A 191 -7.49 -9.06 -24.56
C LEU A 191 -6.65 -9.69 -25.69
N ASN A 192 -7.17 -10.75 -26.31
CA ASN A 192 -6.48 -11.49 -27.37
C ASN A 192 -6.60 -10.85 -28.76
N LYS A 193 -7.48 -9.85 -28.97
CA LYS A 193 -7.61 -9.14 -30.26
C LYS A 193 -6.28 -8.51 -30.71
N LYS A 194 -5.49 -8.00 -29.75
CA LYS A 194 -4.24 -7.30 -30.02
C LYS A 194 -3.28 -7.45 -28.86
N LYS A 195 -2.01 -7.71 -29.15
CA LYS A 195 -0.96 -7.86 -28.12
C LYS A 195 -0.83 -6.58 -27.31
N PHE A 196 -0.94 -6.69 -25.99
CA PHE A 196 -0.86 -5.53 -25.09
C PHE A 196 0.45 -4.76 -25.23
N SER A 197 1.55 -5.48 -25.48
CA SER A 197 2.88 -4.93 -25.74
C SER A 197 2.93 -3.89 -26.86
N SER A 198 2.00 -3.97 -27.83
CA SER A 198 1.92 -3.06 -28.98
C SER A 198 1.29 -1.69 -28.71
N PHE A 199 0.56 -1.52 -27.60
CA PHE A 199 -0.04 -0.23 -27.25
C PHE A 199 1.00 0.80 -26.82
N ASN A 200 0.68 2.09 -26.88
CA ASN A 200 1.52 3.10 -26.26
C ASN A 200 1.44 2.96 -24.74
N ASP A 201 2.50 3.40 -24.05
CA ASP A 201 2.53 3.38 -22.59
C ASP A 201 1.57 4.39 -21.96
N VAL A 202 1.34 5.51 -22.64
CA VAL A 202 0.51 6.63 -22.19
C VAL A 202 -0.30 7.19 -23.36
N TYR A 203 -1.59 7.42 -23.12
CA TYR A 203 -2.51 8.17 -23.98
C TYR A 203 -3.03 9.38 -23.19
N ASP A 204 -2.58 10.58 -23.56
CA ASP A 204 -2.78 11.78 -22.76
C ASP A 204 -2.67 13.06 -23.61
N ASN A 205 -3.27 14.15 -23.11
CA ASN A 205 -2.96 15.50 -23.51
C ASN A 205 -2.49 16.29 -22.27
N PRO A 206 -1.17 16.56 -22.12
CA PRO A 206 -0.63 17.17 -20.92
C PRO A 206 -1.08 18.62 -20.70
N LYS A 207 -1.70 19.26 -21.71
CA LYS A 207 -2.29 20.60 -21.58
C LYS A 207 -3.64 20.57 -20.84
N ILE A 208 -4.25 19.40 -20.68
CA ILE A 208 -5.52 19.24 -19.96
C ILE A 208 -5.23 18.81 -18.53
N MET A 209 -5.63 19.66 -17.60
CA MET A 209 -5.49 19.45 -16.17
C MET A 209 -6.65 18.61 -15.63
N ASP A 210 -6.46 18.08 -14.42
CA ASP A 210 -7.55 17.57 -13.57
C ASP A 210 -8.33 16.36 -14.11
N LEU A 211 -7.78 15.66 -15.11
CA LEU A 211 -8.33 14.42 -15.64
C LEU A 211 -8.03 13.22 -14.73
N ALA A 212 -9.03 12.34 -14.58
CA ALA A 212 -8.82 11.01 -14.06
C ALA A 212 -7.89 10.20 -14.98
N SER A 213 -7.18 9.23 -14.41
CA SER A 213 -6.35 8.28 -15.14
C SER A 213 -6.91 6.87 -14.99
N THR A 214 -6.98 6.14 -16.09
CA THR A 214 -7.22 4.69 -16.09
C THR A 214 -5.91 3.99 -16.39
N HIS A 215 -5.47 3.11 -15.50
CA HIS A 215 -4.32 2.25 -15.70
C HIS A 215 -4.82 0.84 -15.95
N ILE A 216 -4.39 0.22 -17.04
CA ILE A 216 -4.73 -1.17 -17.38
C ILE A 216 -3.43 -1.97 -17.46
N LEU A 217 -3.38 -3.07 -16.71
CA LEU A 217 -2.21 -3.93 -16.55
C LEU A 217 -2.55 -5.34 -17.04
N HIS A 218 -1.88 -5.76 -18.10
CA HIS A 218 -2.04 -7.09 -18.69
C HIS A 218 -0.75 -7.49 -19.41
N ASP A 219 -0.43 -8.79 -19.38
CA ASP A 219 0.67 -9.38 -20.14
C ASP A 219 2.01 -8.62 -19.98
N GLY A 220 2.40 -8.37 -18.73
CA GLY A 220 3.66 -7.70 -18.40
C GLY A 220 3.72 -6.20 -18.70
N LYS A 221 2.63 -5.59 -19.19
CA LYS A 221 2.58 -4.16 -19.55
C LYS A 221 1.49 -3.39 -18.81
N GLN A 222 1.81 -2.14 -18.49
CA GLN A 222 0.87 -1.14 -18.00
C GLN A 222 0.66 -0.05 -19.04
N VAL A 223 -0.59 0.11 -19.48
CA VAL A 223 -1.06 1.21 -20.32
C VAL A 223 -1.79 2.23 -19.43
N THR A 224 -1.49 3.51 -19.60
CA THR A 224 -2.15 4.61 -18.88
C THR A 224 -2.95 5.48 -19.84
N ILE A 225 -4.23 5.64 -19.60
CA ILE A 225 -5.13 6.48 -20.38
C ILE A 225 -5.61 7.62 -19.48
N ARG A 226 -5.25 8.86 -19.83
CA ARG A 226 -5.74 10.09 -19.18
C ARG A 226 -6.85 10.75 -19.99
N LEU A 227 -6.83 10.59 -21.31
CA LEU A 227 -7.81 11.15 -22.23
C LEU A 227 -8.33 10.06 -23.16
N TRP A 228 -9.65 9.84 -23.15
CA TRP A 228 -10.33 8.93 -24.08
C TRP A 228 -10.74 9.71 -25.33
N ASN A 229 -9.95 9.59 -26.40
CA ASN A 229 -10.16 10.25 -27.68
C ASN A 229 -9.80 9.29 -28.83
N ASP A 230 -9.83 9.79 -30.08
CA ASP A 230 -9.55 9.01 -31.28
C ASP A 230 -8.12 8.43 -31.35
N ASP A 231 -7.19 8.88 -30.50
CA ASP A 231 -5.84 8.31 -30.41
C ASP A 231 -5.79 7.00 -29.62
N VAL A 232 -6.82 6.72 -28.80
CA VAL A 232 -6.92 5.49 -28.01
C VAL A 232 -7.46 4.38 -28.91
N PRO A 233 -6.72 3.26 -29.08
CA PRO A 233 -7.20 2.16 -29.91
C PRO A 233 -8.52 1.57 -29.40
N ASP A 234 -9.41 1.25 -30.35
CA ASP A 234 -10.73 0.67 -30.08
C ASP A 234 -10.66 -0.55 -29.15
N GLU A 235 -9.60 -1.36 -29.21
CA GLU A 235 -9.46 -2.54 -28.35
C GLU A 235 -9.38 -2.19 -26.86
N LEU A 236 -8.77 -1.05 -26.51
CA LEU A 236 -8.69 -0.57 -25.12
C LEU A 236 -10.02 0.03 -24.67
N ILE A 237 -10.70 0.78 -25.55
CA ILE A 237 -12.04 1.33 -25.30
C ILE A 237 -13.03 0.19 -25.05
N ASP A 238 -13.09 -0.76 -25.98
CA ASP A 238 -13.92 -1.96 -25.93
C ASP A 238 -13.75 -2.75 -24.62
N LEU A 239 -12.51 -2.90 -24.16
CA LEU A 239 -12.18 -3.63 -22.94
C LEU A 239 -12.61 -2.85 -21.70
N HIS A 240 -12.28 -1.55 -21.66
CA HIS A 240 -12.61 -0.67 -20.55
C HIS A 240 -14.12 -0.58 -20.35
N GLU A 241 -14.88 -0.26 -21.40
CA GLU A 241 -16.34 -0.12 -21.34
C GLU A 241 -17.03 -1.42 -20.93
N TYR A 242 -16.52 -2.57 -21.40
CA TYR A 242 -17.08 -3.86 -21.03
C TYR A 242 -16.95 -4.13 -19.52
N ILE A 243 -15.77 -3.85 -18.95
CA ILE A 243 -15.51 -4.02 -17.52
C ILE A 243 -16.32 -3.00 -16.70
N GLU A 244 -16.34 -1.72 -17.10
CA GLU A 244 -17.18 -0.72 -16.43
C GLU A 244 -18.66 -1.10 -16.49
N GLY A 245 -19.14 -1.63 -17.61
CA GLY A 245 -20.51 -2.11 -17.77
C GLY A 245 -20.88 -3.25 -16.80
N ILE A 246 -19.95 -4.17 -16.51
CA ILE A 246 -20.14 -5.20 -15.47
C ILE A 246 -20.27 -4.55 -14.09
N LEU A 247 -19.39 -3.58 -13.78
CA LEU A 247 -19.39 -2.89 -12.49
C LEU A 247 -20.65 -2.03 -12.27
N LEU A 248 -21.11 -1.34 -13.30
CA LEU A 248 -22.35 -0.55 -13.29
C LEU A 248 -23.58 -1.43 -13.08
N LYS A 249 -23.70 -2.56 -13.79
CA LYS A 249 -24.80 -3.53 -13.60
C LYS A 249 -24.86 -4.06 -12.17
N LYS A 250 -23.71 -4.20 -11.51
CA LYS A 250 -23.59 -4.62 -10.11
C LYS A 250 -23.72 -3.47 -9.10
N LYS A 251 -23.95 -2.23 -9.56
CA LYS A 251 -24.10 -1.03 -8.74
C LYS A 251 -22.89 -0.75 -7.84
N PHE A 252 -21.69 -0.89 -8.40
CA PHE A 252 -20.47 -0.47 -7.68
C PHE A 252 -20.29 1.06 -7.68
N PHE A 253 -20.73 1.74 -8.74
CA PHE A 253 -20.76 3.20 -8.88
C PHE A 253 -21.91 3.64 -9.80
N GLU A 254 -22.12 4.95 -9.90
CA GLU A 254 -23.14 5.62 -10.75
C GLU A 254 -22.49 6.37 -11.91
#